data_AF-A0A7G3AB43-F1
#
_entry.id   AF-A0A7G3AB43-F1
#
_cell.length_a   1.000
_cell.length_b   1.000
_cell.length_c   1.000
_cell.angle_alpha   90.00
_cell.angle_beta   90.00
_cell.angle_gamma   90.00
#
_symmetry.space_group_name_H-M   'P 1'
#
loop_
_entity.id
_entity.type
_entity.pdbx_description
1 polymer ?
#
loop_
_entity_poly.entity_id
_entity_poly.type
_entity_poly.pdbx_seq_one_letter_code
_entity_poly.pdbx_strand_id
1 'polypeptide(L)'
;TVGCAEHAQLGRVTNPTASEESPRGKKDLLKPETVISLKTRRIEAIWTTNFTTFYQDHPTKEIYAIGLNNYNQLAMPEKFRKNTLLYTPTRTEISNVKDLSGGQHHTLIVKEDNQCHVIGRKENGRLGLGQKTDDAVQLTQITELQKYAIAAVSCGDSQSFALTTDGKVFGWGMGSNHQLGLGSDTDVFVPTQLTGQQVMGKKVLRVDSGRQHTIFLVEDSTAKASEDTASVPVKKRKTTAKGSKA
;
A
#
# COMPACT_ATOMS: atom_id res chain seq x y z
N THR A 1 -0.18 -15.54 10.97
CA THR A 1 0.13 -14.21 11.53
C THR A 1 1.05 -14.37 12.73
N VAL A 2 1.92 -13.38 12.99
CA VAL A 2 2.88 -13.34 14.10
C VAL A 2 3.12 -11.87 14.48
N GLY A 3 3.41 -11.56 15.75
CA GLY A 3 3.76 -10.21 16.20
C GLY A 3 2.84 -9.66 17.28
N CYS A 4 2.62 -8.34 17.29
CA CYS A 4 1.72 -7.68 18.24
C CYS A 4 0.25 -8.06 17.97
N ALA A 5 -0.53 -8.20 19.04
CA ALA A 5 -1.96 -8.53 18.98
C ALA A 5 -2.86 -7.56 19.76
N GLU A 6 -2.31 -6.54 20.40
CA GLU A 6 -3.04 -5.61 21.29
C GLU A 6 -4.18 -4.89 20.58
N HIS A 7 -4.03 -4.69 19.27
CA HIS A 7 -5.06 -4.11 18.41
C HIS A 7 -5.83 -5.18 17.64
N ALA A 8 -5.84 -6.41 18.13
CA ALA A 8 -6.52 -7.57 17.55
C ALA A 8 -5.99 -8.05 16.18
N GLN A 9 -4.93 -7.42 15.64
CA GLN A 9 -4.49 -7.57 14.25
C GLN A 9 -3.99 -8.97 13.86
N LEU A 10 -3.70 -9.85 14.83
CA LEU A 10 -3.35 -11.25 14.54
C LEU A 10 -4.55 -12.10 14.16
N GLY A 11 -5.76 -11.78 14.62
CA GLY A 11 -6.99 -12.47 14.25
C GLY A 11 -7.17 -13.91 14.73
N ARG A 12 -6.28 -14.38 15.60
CA ARG A 12 -6.25 -15.76 16.10
C ARG A 12 -6.14 -15.87 17.62
N VAL A 13 -6.18 -14.74 18.32
CA VAL A 13 -6.10 -14.65 19.78
C VAL A 13 -7.24 -13.78 20.31
N THR A 14 -7.67 -14.03 21.54
CA THR A 14 -8.69 -13.22 22.23
C THR A 14 -8.05 -12.07 23.00
N ASN A 15 -8.85 -11.09 23.43
CA ASN A 15 -8.37 -9.92 24.19
C ASN A 15 -7.46 -10.29 25.40
N PRO A 16 -7.81 -11.25 26.29
CA PRO A 16 -6.93 -11.59 27.40
C PRO A 16 -5.58 -12.23 26.99
N THR A 17 -5.52 -12.84 25.81
CA THR A 17 -4.29 -13.47 25.30
C THR A 17 -3.46 -12.47 24.50
N ALA A 18 -4.10 -11.43 23.97
CA ALA A 18 -3.47 -10.37 23.20
C ALA A 18 -2.66 -9.40 24.07
N SER A 19 -3.00 -9.26 25.34
CA SER A 19 -2.30 -8.39 26.28
C SER A 19 -0.98 -9.00 26.78
N GLU A 20 -0.08 -8.14 27.26
CA GLU A 20 1.19 -8.56 27.85
C GLU A 20 1.02 -9.36 29.16
N GLU A 21 -0.16 -9.26 29.78
CA GLU A 21 -0.51 -9.88 31.07
C GLU A 21 -1.00 -11.33 30.94
N SER A 22 -0.98 -11.90 29.73
CA SER A 22 -1.39 -13.28 29.50
C SER A 22 -0.58 -14.26 30.38
N PRO A 23 -1.22 -15.20 31.10
CA PRO A 23 -0.52 -16.22 31.90
C PRO A 23 0.41 -17.12 31.07
N ARG A 24 0.20 -17.18 29.75
CA ARG A 24 1.06 -17.91 28.80
C ARG A 24 2.21 -17.05 28.25
N GLY A 25 2.34 -15.82 28.74
CA GLY A 25 3.26 -14.80 28.24
C GLY A 25 3.00 -14.51 26.76
N LYS A 26 4.08 -14.19 26.03
CA LYS A 26 4.02 -13.84 24.60
C LYS A 26 4.20 -15.04 23.66
N LYS A 27 4.20 -16.27 24.19
CA LYS A 27 4.54 -17.49 23.42
C LYS A 27 3.58 -17.73 22.25
N ASP A 28 2.29 -17.48 22.48
CA ASP A 28 1.25 -17.62 21.47
C ASP A 28 1.30 -16.49 20.42
N LEU A 29 1.94 -15.35 20.72
CA LEU A 29 2.03 -14.19 19.83
C LEU A 29 3.26 -14.24 18.92
N LEU A 30 4.40 -14.68 19.46
CA LEU A 30 5.71 -14.68 18.80
C LEU A 30 5.97 -15.94 17.96
N LYS A 31 5.07 -16.92 18.03
CA LYS A 31 5.08 -18.09 17.14
C LYS A 31 4.21 -17.83 15.90
N PRO A 32 4.73 -17.98 14.68
CA PRO A 32 3.90 -17.95 13.48
C PRO A 32 2.85 -19.07 13.52
N GLU A 33 1.59 -18.67 13.34
CA GLU A 33 0.47 -19.60 13.37
C GLU A 33 -0.66 -19.14 12.43
N THR A 34 -1.49 -20.10 12.03
CA THR A 34 -2.57 -19.90 11.05
C THR A 34 -3.76 -19.19 11.70
N VAL A 35 -4.35 -18.24 10.96
CA VAL A 35 -5.65 -17.66 11.33
C VAL A 35 -6.73 -18.61 10.83
N ILE A 36 -7.45 -19.23 11.76
CA ILE A 36 -8.51 -20.19 11.42
C ILE A 36 -9.82 -19.41 11.20
N SER A 37 -10.37 -19.52 9.99
CA SER A 37 -11.71 -19.03 9.65
C SER A 37 -12.59 -20.22 9.30
N LEU A 38 -13.78 -20.29 9.90
CA LEU A 38 -14.76 -21.35 9.60
C LEU A 38 -15.35 -21.21 8.18
N LYS A 39 -15.26 -20.02 7.58
CA LYS A 39 -15.88 -19.70 6.28
C LYS A 39 -14.90 -19.71 5.11
N THR A 40 -13.62 -19.47 5.38
CA THR A 40 -12.59 -19.29 4.36
C THR A 40 -11.69 -20.52 4.31
N ARG A 41 -11.68 -21.22 3.17
CA ARG A 41 -10.79 -22.38 2.96
C ARG A 41 -9.49 -22.01 2.24
N ARG A 42 -9.52 -20.98 1.40
CA ARG A 42 -8.37 -20.54 0.61
C ARG A 42 -8.37 -19.02 0.52
N ILE A 43 -7.24 -18.43 0.85
CA ILE A 43 -7.00 -16.99 0.75
C ILE A 43 -6.26 -16.72 -0.56
N GLU A 44 -6.69 -15.69 -1.29
CA GLU A 44 -6.08 -15.28 -2.56
C GLU A 44 -5.11 -14.12 -2.41
N ALA A 45 -5.48 -13.15 -1.58
CA ALA A 45 -4.71 -11.95 -1.32
C ALA A 45 -4.78 -11.56 0.16
N ILE A 46 -3.73 -10.92 0.64
CA ILE A 46 -3.59 -10.43 2.01
C ILE A 46 -3.03 -9.02 1.94
N TRP A 47 -3.60 -8.10 2.72
CA TRP A 47 -3.08 -6.75 2.92
C TRP A 47 -3.00 -6.44 4.40
N THR A 48 -2.04 -5.61 4.78
CA THR A 48 -1.85 -5.19 6.16
C THR A 48 -1.64 -3.69 6.22
N THR A 49 -2.19 -3.06 7.25
CA THR A 49 -1.91 -1.67 7.62
C THR A 49 -1.11 -1.67 8.93
N ASN A 50 -0.97 -0.52 9.59
CA ASN A 50 -0.30 -0.45 10.89
C ASN A 50 -0.94 -1.36 11.96
N PHE A 51 -2.27 -1.44 12.00
CA PHE A 51 -3.00 -2.12 13.08
C PHE A 51 -4.13 -3.02 12.58
N THR A 52 -4.16 -3.32 11.28
CA THR A 52 -5.23 -4.12 10.68
C THR A 52 -4.69 -5.11 9.67
N THR A 53 -5.42 -6.21 9.51
CA THR A 53 -5.15 -7.24 8.51
C THR A 53 -6.41 -7.46 7.69
N PHE A 54 -6.28 -7.40 6.38
CA PHE A 54 -7.31 -7.73 5.40
C PHE A 54 -6.91 -8.98 4.64
N TYR A 55 -7.89 -9.78 4.24
CA TYR A 55 -7.66 -10.85 3.29
C TYR A 55 -8.88 -11.07 2.40
N GLN A 56 -8.63 -11.58 1.19
CA GLN A 56 -9.66 -11.95 0.24
C GLN A 56 -9.88 -13.46 0.23
N ASP A 57 -11.13 -13.89 0.40
CA ASP A 57 -11.53 -15.27 0.22
C ASP A 57 -11.54 -15.63 -1.28
N HIS A 58 -10.85 -16.70 -1.67
CA HIS A 58 -10.65 -17.06 -3.07
C HIS A 58 -11.96 -17.42 -3.80
N PRO A 59 -12.87 -18.26 -3.24
CA PRO A 59 -14.14 -18.59 -3.91
C PRO A 59 -15.10 -17.41 -4.03
N THR A 60 -15.30 -16.64 -2.96
CA THR A 60 -16.35 -15.61 -2.92
C THR A 60 -15.86 -14.22 -3.34
N LYS A 61 -14.55 -14.01 -3.39
CA LYS A 61 -13.89 -12.70 -3.56
C LYS A 61 -14.24 -11.68 -2.48
N GLU A 62 -14.91 -12.10 -1.40
CA GLU A 62 -15.25 -11.25 -0.27
C GLU A 62 -14.00 -10.86 0.53
N ILE A 63 -13.98 -9.62 1.01
CA ILE A 63 -12.91 -9.09 1.84
C ILE A 63 -13.29 -9.21 3.31
N TYR A 64 -12.45 -9.89 4.07
CA TYR A 64 -12.54 -10.01 5.52
C TYR A 64 -11.45 -9.16 6.16
N ALA A 65 -11.76 -8.57 7.31
CA ALA A 65 -10.82 -7.75 8.05
C ALA A 65 -10.84 -8.03 9.54
N ILE A 66 -9.73 -7.67 10.18
CA ILE A 66 -9.42 -7.90 11.58
C ILE A 66 -8.56 -6.72 12.05
N GLY A 67 -8.75 -6.31 13.30
CA GLY A 67 -7.86 -5.36 13.95
C GLY A 67 -8.56 -4.12 14.48
N LEU A 68 -7.83 -3.00 14.48
CA LEU A 68 -8.32 -1.70 14.94
C LEU A 68 -9.33 -1.08 13.97
N ASN A 69 -10.40 -0.52 14.53
CA ASN A 69 -11.50 0.11 13.81
C ASN A 69 -12.07 1.35 14.53
N ASN A 70 -11.31 1.99 15.42
CA ASN A 70 -11.74 3.20 16.13
C ASN A 70 -12.07 4.40 15.23
N TYR A 71 -11.55 4.41 13.99
CA TYR A 71 -11.85 5.40 12.96
C TYR A 71 -12.45 4.76 11.71
N ASN A 72 -13.12 3.61 11.84
CA ASN A 72 -13.73 2.88 10.72
C ASN A 72 -12.74 2.41 9.64
N GLN A 73 -11.44 2.25 9.97
CA GLN A 73 -10.40 1.88 9.00
C GLN A 73 -10.68 0.56 8.27
N LEU A 74 -11.51 -0.31 8.82
CA LEU A 74 -11.84 -1.62 8.24
C LEU A 74 -13.00 -1.58 7.23
N ALA A 75 -13.68 -0.44 7.06
CA ALA A 75 -14.88 -0.33 6.22
C ALA A 75 -15.94 -1.39 6.55
N MET A 76 -16.29 -1.47 7.84
CA MET A 76 -17.26 -2.45 8.32
C MET A 76 -18.71 -2.00 8.10
N PRO A 77 -19.65 -2.95 7.98
CA PRO A 77 -21.07 -2.68 8.03
C PRO A 77 -21.47 -1.88 9.27
N GLU A 78 -22.53 -1.09 9.16
CA GLU A 78 -22.99 -0.15 10.20
C GLU A 78 -23.06 -0.76 11.61
N LYS A 79 -23.55 -1.98 11.72
CA LYS A 79 -23.65 -2.74 12.98
C LYS A 79 -22.32 -2.92 13.73
N PHE A 80 -21.19 -2.79 13.04
CA PHE A 80 -19.83 -2.94 13.60
C PHE A 80 -19.08 -1.60 13.69
N ARG A 81 -19.66 -0.46 13.27
CA ARG A 81 -18.97 0.85 13.34
C ARG A 81 -18.62 1.28 14.77
N LYS A 82 -19.40 0.85 15.76
CA LYS A 82 -19.12 1.10 17.18
C LYS A 82 -18.02 0.19 17.75
N ASN A 83 -17.66 -0.88 17.04
CA ASN A 83 -16.62 -1.80 17.51
C ASN A 83 -15.25 -1.21 17.21
N THR A 84 -14.49 -0.97 18.28
CA THR A 84 -13.12 -0.46 18.17
C THR A 84 -12.11 -1.54 17.80
N LEU A 85 -12.29 -2.79 18.28
CA LEU A 85 -11.38 -3.90 18.01
C LEU A 85 -12.16 -5.11 17.50
N LEU A 86 -11.70 -5.70 16.39
CA LEU A 86 -12.27 -6.89 15.76
C LEU A 86 -11.25 -8.03 15.90
N TYR A 87 -11.48 -8.94 16.85
CA TYR A 87 -10.63 -10.11 17.12
C TYR A 87 -10.87 -11.29 16.18
N THR A 88 -12.00 -11.30 15.49
CA THR A 88 -12.39 -12.37 14.57
C THR A 88 -12.52 -11.82 13.15
N PRO A 89 -12.09 -12.61 12.14
CA PRO A 89 -12.34 -12.27 10.74
C PRO A 89 -13.80 -11.95 10.48
N THR A 90 -14.05 -10.71 10.08
CA THR A 90 -15.41 -10.24 9.81
C THR A 90 -15.47 -9.63 8.41
N ARG A 91 -16.54 -9.94 7.69
CA ARG A 91 -16.76 -9.46 6.33
C ARG A 91 -16.94 -7.93 6.32
N THR A 92 -16.22 -7.27 5.43
CA THR A 92 -16.25 -5.80 5.20
C THR A 92 -17.26 -5.43 4.11
N GLU A 93 -17.45 -4.12 3.90
CA GLU A 93 -18.19 -3.56 2.76
C GLU A 93 -17.29 -3.35 1.51
N ILE A 94 -16.00 -3.72 1.59
CA ILE A 94 -15.04 -3.58 0.51
C ILE A 94 -15.28 -4.65 -0.57
N SER A 95 -15.24 -4.25 -1.83
CA SER A 95 -15.38 -5.13 -3.00
C SER A 95 -14.50 -4.67 -4.17
N ASN A 96 -14.25 -5.59 -5.11
CA ASN A 96 -13.48 -5.36 -6.33
C ASN A 96 -12.13 -4.68 -6.07
N VAL A 97 -11.34 -5.20 -5.14
CA VAL A 97 -10.07 -4.61 -4.71
C VAL A 97 -8.95 -4.98 -5.68
N LYS A 98 -8.32 -3.97 -6.26
CA LYS A 98 -7.07 -4.08 -7.00
C LYS A 98 -5.86 -3.92 -6.09
N ASP A 99 -5.90 -2.93 -5.20
CA ASP A 99 -4.84 -2.67 -4.23
C ASP A 99 -5.40 -2.03 -2.95
N LEU A 100 -4.73 -2.25 -1.82
CA LEU A 100 -5.14 -1.74 -0.51
C LEU A 100 -3.92 -1.43 0.34
N SER A 101 -3.87 -0.22 0.88
CA SER A 101 -2.86 0.20 1.84
C SER A 101 -3.52 1.03 2.95
N GLY A 102 -2.90 1.12 4.13
CA GLY A 102 -3.43 1.95 5.19
C GLY A 102 -2.38 2.36 6.22
N GLY A 103 -2.61 3.49 6.84
CA GLY A 103 -1.78 4.04 7.91
C GLY A 103 -2.29 3.67 9.30
N GLN A 104 -2.06 4.55 10.29
CA GLN A 104 -2.57 4.33 11.65
C GLN A 104 -4.11 4.38 11.73
N HIS A 105 -4.70 5.38 11.07
CA HIS A 105 -6.12 5.71 11.21
C HIS A 105 -6.84 5.94 9.88
N HIS A 106 -6.29 5.47 8.76
CA HIS A 106 -6.94 5.55 7.47
C HIS A 106 -6.54 4.39 6.57
N THR A 107 -7.40 4.06 5.61
CA THR A 107 -7.19 3.01 4.63
C THR A 107 -7.54 3.55 3.24
N LEU A 108 -6.63 3.37 2.28
CA LEU A 108 -6.82 3.61 0.86
C LEU A 108 -7.11 2.29 0.14
N ILE A 109 -8.08 2.33 -0.76
CA ILE A 109 -8.50 1.18 -1.56
C ILE A 109 -8.58 1.62 -3.01
N VAL A 110 -7.83 0.95 -3.87
CA VAL A 110 -7.97 1.04 -5.32
C VAL A 110 -8.87 -0.10 -5.76
N LYS A 111 -9.95 0.23 -6.44
CA LYS A 111 -10.84 -0.78 -7.02
C LYS A 111 -10.36 -1.19 -8.43
N GLU A 112 -10.90 -2.28 -8.96
CA GLU A 112 -10.59 -2.81 -10.31
C GLU A 112 -10.93 -1.82 -11.44
N ASP A 113 -11.81 -0.84 -11.19
CA ASP A 113 -12.08 0.29 -12.09
C ASP A 113 -11.00 1.39 -12.06
N ASN A 114 -9.90 1.14 -11.34
CA ASN A 114 -8.78 2.05 -11.11
C ASN A 114 -9.14 3.33 -10.33
N GLN A 115 -10.28 3.34 -9.61
CA GLN A 115 -10.70 4.45 -8.77
C GLN A 115 -10.24 4.27 -7.33
N CYS A 116 -9.73 5.36 -6.74
CA CYS A 116 -9.24 5.38 -5.37
C CYS A 116 -10.33 5.84 -4.39
N HIS A 117 -10.50 5.08 -3.32
CA HIS A 117 -11.41 5.35 -2.22
C HIS A 117 -10.64 5.41 -0.91
N VAL A 118 -11.18 6.14 0.05
CA VAL A 118 -10.60 6.30 1.38
C VAL A 118 -11.65 6.14 2.47
N ILE A 119 -11.20 5.70 3.64
CA ILE A 119 -11.97 5.65 4.87
C ILE A 119 -11.04 5.92 6.05
N GLY A 120 -11.52 6.56 7.12
CA GLY A 120 -10.69 6.87 8.27
C GLY A 120 -10.82 8.29 8.83
N ARG A 121 -9.83 8.61 9.66
CA ARG A 121 -9.60 9.87 10.35
C ARG A 121 -9.16 10.99 9.40
N LYS A 122 -9.70 12.20 9.54
CA LYS A 122 -9.42 13.35 8.66
C LYS A 122 -8.10 14.08 8.89
N GLU A 123 -7.55 14.00 10.09
CA GLU A 123 -6.47 14.86 10.55
C GLU A 123 -5.22 14.74 9.67
N ASN A 124 -4.49 15.86 9.56
CA ASN A 124 -3.33 16.03 8.68
C ASN A 124 -3.65 15.92 7.18
N GLY A 125 -4.93 15.87 6.79
CA GLY A 125 -5.30 15.76 5.38
C GLY A 125 -5.10 14.37 4.79
N ARG A 126 -4.83 13.33 5.59
CA ARG A 126 -4.51 11.95 5.15
C ARG A 126 -5.57 11.33 4.23
N LEU A 127 -6.80 11.82 4.29
CA LEU A 127 -7.91 11.37 3.43
C LEU A 127 -7.84 11.92 2.00
N GLY A 128 -7.22 13.08 1.77
CA GLY A 128 -7.17 13.69 0.44
C GLY A 128 -8.51 14.25 -0.04
N LEU A 129 -9.46 14.47 0.88
CA LEU A 129 -10.81 14.98 0.59
C LEU A 129 -10.95 16.50 0.76
N GLY A 130 -9.84 17.21 0.96
CA GLY A 130 -9.81 18.65 1.22
C GLY A 130 -9.83 19.03 2.70
N GLN A 131 -9.59 20.32 2.98
CA GLN A 131 -9.39 20.82 4.35
C GLN A 131 -10.67 20.86 5.19
N LYS A 132 -11.82 21.09 4.55
CA LYS A 132 -13.14 21.18 5.21
C LYS A 132 -13.89 19.86 5.10
N THR A 133 -13.24 18.76 5.47
CA THR A 133 -13.82 17.42 5.46
C THR A 133 -14.09 16.91 6.88
N ASP A 134 -14.90 15.86 6.99
CA ASP A 134 -15.14 15.10 8.21
C ASP A 134 -14.45 13.73 8.13
N ASP A 135 -14.45 12.99 9.24
CA ASP A 135 -13.98 11.61 9.22
C ASP A 135 -14.80 10.80 8.21
N ALA A 136 -14.11 10.06 7.35
CA ALA A 136 -14.74 9.18 6.39
C ALA A 136 -15.20 7.91 7.11
N VAL A 137 -16.49 7.83 7.42
CA VAL A 137 -17.12 6.67 8.09
C VAL A 137 -17.58 5.58 7.10
N GLN A 138 -17.55 5.89 5.81
CA GLN A 138 -17.86 5.01 4.68
C GLN A 138 -16.81 5.21 3.59
N LEU A 139 -16.70 4.23 2.69
CA LEU A 139 -15.80 4.31 1.53
C LEU A 139 -16.16 5.53 0.68
N THR A 140 -15.28 6.53 0.70
CA THR A 140 -15.47 7.80 0.00
C THR A 140 -14.49 7.89 -1.16
N GLN A 141 -14.98 8.16 -2.36
CA GLN A 141 -14.11 8.30 -3.53
C GLN A 141 -13.31 9.61 -3.45
N ILE A 142 -12.01 9.56 -3.79
CA ILE A 142 -11.16 10.73 -3.87
C ILE A 142 -11.33 11.38 -5.25
N THR A 143 -12.19 12.39 -5.35
CA THR A 143 -12.60 13.02 -6.62
C THR A 143 -11.43 13.64 -7.38
N GLU A 144 -10.43 14.20 -6.71
CA GLU A 144 -9.24 14.79 -7.34
C GLU A 144 -8.42 13.77 -8.15
N LEU A 145 -8.53 12.48 -7.82
CA LEU A 145 -7.85 11.39 -8.53
C LEU A 145 -8.72 10.76 -9.63
N GLN A 146 -10.00 11.12 -9.75
CA GLN A 146 -10.96 10.44 -10.63
C GLN A 146 -10.54 10.43 -12.11
N LYS A 147 -9.85 11.49 -12.56
CA LYS A 147 -9.34 11.63 -13.93
C LYS A 147 -8.11 10.78 -14.24
N TYR A 148 -7.53 10.10 -13.24
CA TYR A 148 -6.37 9.24 -13.40
C TYR A 148 -6.74 7.79 -13.14
N ALA A 149 -6.16 6.87 -13.93
CA ALA A 149 -6.24 5.45 -13.64
C ALA A 149 -5.17 5.09 -12.60
N ILE A 150 -5.60 4.83 -11.37
CA ILE A 150 -4.71 4.47 -10.25
C ILE A 150 -4.30 3.00 -10.35
N ALA A 151 -2.99 2.76 -10.28
CA ALA A 151 -2.39 1.44 -10.34
C ALA A 151 -2.16 0.85 -8.95
N ALA A 152 -1.69 1.66 -8.01
CA ALA A 152 -1.36 1.24 -6.65
C ALA A 152 -1.48 2.41 -5.66
N VAL A 153 -1.61 2.10 -4.38
CA VAL A 153 -1.59 3.06 -3.28
C VAL A 153 -0.58 2.67 -2.22
N SER A 154 -0.05 3.66 -1.50
CA SER A 154 0.81 3.44 -0.35
C SER A 154 0.48 4.46 0.73
N CYS A 155 0.42 3.99 1.97
CA CYS A 155 0.18 4.81 3.14
C CYS A 155 1.34 4.60 4.10
N GLY A 156 1.78 5.65 4.77
CA GLY A 156 2.42 5.46 6.08
C GLY A 156 1.51 5.99 7.17
N ASP A 157 2.06 6.46 8.28
CA ASP A 157 1.24 6.73 9.48
C ASP A 157 0.10 7.73 9.24
N SER A 158 0.41 8.85 8.60
CA SER A 158 -0.53 9.96 8.36
C SER A 158 -0.39 10.59 6.98
N GLN A 159 0.27 9.89 6.05
CA GLN A 159 0.47 10.31 4.68
C GLN A 159 0.06 9.22 3.71
N SER A 160 -0.26 9.64 2.51
CA SER A 160 -0.95 8.87 1.50
C SER A 160 -0.34 9.16 0.14
N PHE A 161 -0.19 8.11 -0.66
CA PHE A 161 0.30 8.17 -2.02
C PHE A 161 -0.56 7.34 -2.96
N ALA A 162 -0.72 7.85 -4.18
CA ALA A 162 -1.29 7.11 -5.30
C ALA A 162 -0.31 7.11 -6.47
N LEU A 163 -0.10 5.92 -7.03
CA LEU A 163 0.66 5.70 -8.25
C LEU A 163 -0.32 5.46 -9.39
N THR A 164 -0.23 6.23 -10.46
CA THR A 164 -1.04 6.04 -11.66
C THR A 164 -0.44 4.96 -12.57
N THR A 165 -1.25 4.42 -13.48
CA THR A 165 -0.82 3.45 -14.49
C THR A 165 0.23 3.99 -15.47
N ASP A 166 0.25 5.30 -15.71
CA ASP A 166 1.27 6.00 -16.51
C ASP A 166 2.51 6.42 -15.69
N GLY A 167 2.59 6.06 -14.41
CA GLY A 167 3.78 6.23 -13.59
C GLY A 167 3.92 7.59 -12.90
N LYS A 168 2.86 8.40 -12.86
CA LYS A 168 2.80 9.63 -12.05
C LYS A 168 2.49 9.27 -10.60
N VAL A 169 3.04 10.05 -9.67
CA VAL A 169 2.82 9.88 -8.24
C VAL A 169 2.14 11.11 -7.69
N PHE A 170 1.13 10.89 -6.85
CA PHE A 170 0.45 11.90 -6.07
C PHE A 170 0.69 11.63 -4.59
N GLY A 171 0.95 12.68 -3.81
CA GLY A 171 1.14 12.62 -2.37
C GLY A 171 0.23 13.61 -1.65
N TRP A 172 -0.27 13.22 -0.49
CA TRP A 172 -1.06 14.07 0.42
C TRP A 172 -0.97 13.54 1.86
N GLY A 173 -1.46 14.33 2.81
CA GLY A 173 -1.40 14.04 4.24
C GLY A 173 -0.35 14.88 4.97
N MET A 174 0.21 14.31 6.03
CA MET A 174 1.17 14.98 6.91
C MET A 174 2.49 15.30 6.17
N GLY A 175 2.91 16.56 6.18
CA GLY A 175 4.12 17.05 5.53
C GLY A 175 5.31 17.29 6.47
N SER A 176 5.10 17.26 7.79
CA SER A 176 6.02 17.80 8.81
C SER A 176 7.44 17.22 8.85
N ASN A 177 7.69 16.02 8.30
CA ASN A 177 9.03 15.44 8.17
C ASN A 177 9.50 15.41 6.70
N HIS A 178 8.94 16.25 5.84
CA HIS A 178 9.17 16.26 4.38
C HIS A 178 8.85 14.93 3.68
N GLN A 179 8.07 14.04 4.30
CA GLN A 179 7.85 12.70 3.79
C GLN A 179 7.03 12.65 2.49
N LEU A 180 6.35 13.75 2.13
CA LEU A 180 5.56 13.87 0.89
C LEU A 180 6.42 14.06 -0.37
N GLY A 181 7.68 14.51 -0.24
CA GLY A 181 8.53 14.77 -1.40
C GLY A 181 8.08 15.95 -2.28
N LEU A 182 7.22 16.83 -1.74
CA LEU A 182 6.67 18.00 -2.44
C LEU A 182 7.52 19.28 -2.29
N GLY A 183 8.69 19.19 -1.65
CA GLY A 183 9.58 20.35 -1.43
C GLY A 183 9.12 21.30 -0.32
N SER A 184 8.17 20.88 0.52
CA SER A 184 7.63 21.63 1.66
C SER A 184 7.49 20.71 2.88
N ASP A 185 7.40 21.27 4.08
CA ASP A 185 7.05 20.59 5.34
C ASP A 185 5.55 20.75 5.71
N THR A 186 4.77 21.40 4.86
CA THR A 186 3.36 21.69 5.12
C THR A 186 2.46 20.50 4.82
N ASP A 187 1.44 20.28 5.66
CA ASP A 187 0.38 19.30 5.42
C ASP A 187 -0.40 19.62 4.13
N VAL A 188 -0.74 18.59 3.37
CA VAL A 188 -1.42 18.69 2.07
C VAL A 188 -2.74 17.94 2.14
N PHE A 189 -3.85 18.64 1.90
CA PHE A 189 -5.20 18.10 2.12
C PHE A 189 -5.86 17.51 0.86
N VAL A 190 -5.21 17.64 -0.29
CA VAL A 190 -5.68 17.11 -1.58
C VAL A 190 -4.51 16.44 -2.32
N PRO A 191 -4.75 15.34 -3.06
CA PRO A 191 -3.72 14.67 -3.85
C PRO A 191 -2.96 15.65 -4.74
N THR A 192 -1.66 15.81 -4.47
CA THR A 192 -0.81 16.74 -5.22
C THR A 192 0.27 15.95 -5.96
N GLN A 193 0.41 16.19 -7.26
CA GLN A 193 1.37 15.47 -8.08
C GLN A 193 2.81 15.83 -7.66
N LEU A 194 3.66 14.82 -7.49
CA LEU A 194 5.09 15.02 -7.28
C LEU A 194 5.74 15.44 -8.61
N THR A 195 6.42 16.58 -8.59
CA THR A 195 7.07 17.20 -9.75
C THR A 195 8.58 17.37 -9.56
N GLY A 196 9.18 16.72 -8.55
CA GLY A 196 10.63 16.76 -8.36
C GLY A 196 11.40 16.21 -9.57
N GLN A 197 12.60 16.72 -9.82
CA GLN A 197 13.42 16.36 -10.99
C GLN A 197 13.69 14.85 -11.12
N GLN A 198 13.69 14.12 -10.00
CA GLN A 198 13.92 12.68 -9.99
C GLN A 198 12.70 11.84 -10.41
N VAL A 199 11.50 12.43 -10.48
CA VAL A 199 10.26 11.76 -10.88
C VAL A 199 9.61 12.40 -12.10
N MET A 200 9.83 13.70 -12.33
CA MET A 200 9.24 14.41 -13.47
C MET A 200 9.75 13.83 -14.79
N GLY A 201 8.81 13.43 -15.66
CA GLY A 201 9.11 12.83 -16.96
C GLY A 201 9.67 11.41 -16.89
N LYS A 202 9.79 10.82 -15.70
CA LYS A 202 10.18 9.43 -15.50
C LYS A 202 8.97 8.60 -15.08
N LYS A 203 9.05 7.29 -15.33
CA LYS A 203 7.99 6.36 -14.93
C LYS A 203 8.29 5.80 -13.55
N VAL A 204 7.49 6.16 -12.54
CA VAL A 204 7.57 5.52 -11.23
C VAL A 204 6.90 4.15 -11.31
N LEU A 205 7.58 3.12 -10.80
CA LEU A 205 7.15 1.73 -10.83
C LEU A 205 6.51 1.28 -9.52
N ARG A 206 7.02 1.75 -8.38
CA ARG A 206 6.51 1.44 -7.04
C ARG A 206 6.69 2.61 -6.08
N VAL A 207 5.82 2.67 -5.09
CA VAL A 207 5.85 3.62 -3.97
C VAL A 207 5.64 2.81 -2.70
N ASP A 208 6.49 3.00 -1.70
CA ASP A 208 6.27 2.45 -0.36
C ASP A 208 6.59 3.51 0.71
N SER A 209 5.80 3.53 1.78
CA SER A 209 5.77 4.62 2.75
C SER A 209 5.89 4.07 4.16
N GLY A 210 6.95 4.47 4.85
CA GLY A 210 7.13 4.18 6.27
C GLY A 210 6.52 5.26 7.17
N ARG A 211 6.89 5.25 8.45
CA ARG A 211 6.41 6.26 9.41
C ARG A 211 6.80 7.70 9.05
N GLN A 212 8.06 7.89 8.65
CA GLN A 212 8.67 9.22 8.46
C GLN A 212 9.45 9.33 7.14
N HIS A 213 9.38 8.33 6.28
CA HIS A 213 10.08 8.31 5.00
C HIS A 213 9.22 7.65 3.94
N THR A 214 9.53 7.94 2.69
CA THR A 214 8.88 7.34 1.51
C THR A 214 9.97 6.94 0.53
N ILE A 215 9.83 5.77 -0.07
CA ILE A 215 10.73 5.25 -1.09
C ILE A 215 9.98 5.10 -2.42
N PHE A 216 10.65 5.49 -3.51
CA PHE A 216 10.14 5.36 -4.87
C PHE A 216 11.09 4.50 -5.68
N LEU A 217 10.55 3.54 -6.43
CA LEU A 217 11.29 2.82 -7.45
C LEU A 217 10.96 3.46 -8.80
N VAL A 218 11.96 4.06 -9.45
CA VAL A 218 11.80 4.80 -10.71
C VAL A 218 12.49 4.04 -11.83
N GLU A 219 11.83 3.92 -12.99
CA GLU A 219 12.42 3.34 -14.19
C GLU A 219 13.61 4.16 -14.66
N ASP A 220 14.73 3.50 -14.91
CA ASP A 220 15.93 4.15 -15.42
C ASP A 220 15.75 4.52 -16.90
N SER A 221 15.86 5.82 -17.19
CA SER A 221 15.79 6.34 -18.55
C SER A 221 17.02 6.01 -19.40
N THR A 222 18.13 5.56 -18.80
CA THR A 222 19.38 5.27 -19.53
C THR A 222 19.44 3.87 -20.16
N ALA A 223 18.57 2.94 -19.74
CA ALA A 223 18.58 1.56 -20.24
C ALA A 223 18.24 1.45 -21.74
N LYS A 224 17.40 2.34 -22.28
CA LYS A 224 16.99 2.33 -23.69
C LYS A 224 18.09 2.77 -24.68
N ALA A 225 19.19 3.36 -24.21
CA ALA A 225 20.27 3.83 -25.09
C ALA A 225 21.35 2.76 -25.38
N SER A 226 21.31 1.61 -24.70
CA SER A 226 22.39 0.61 -24.78
C SER A 226 22.13 -0.58 -25.71
N GLU A 227 20.92 -0.74 -26.26
CA GLU A 227 20.57 -1.90 -27.11
C GLU A 227 20.79 -1.70 -28.62
N ASP A 228 21.05 -0.48 -29.11
CA ASP A 228 21.16 -0.20 -30.56
C ASP A 228 22.59 -0.07 -31.13
N THR A 229 23.66 -0.32 -30.35
CA THR A 229 25.04 -0.18 -30.87
C THR A 229 25.97 -1.33 -30.49
N ALA A 230 25.67 -2.54 -30.96
CA ALA A 230 26.66 -3.62 -31.00
C ALA A 230 26.54 -4.48 -32.27
N SER A 231 26.72 -3.88 -33.44
CA SER A 231 27.16 -4.62 -34.64
C SER A 231 28.64 -4.33 -34.90
N VAL A 232 29.51 -5.15 -34.31
CA VAL A 232 30.95 -5.12 -34.60
C VAL A 232 31.19 -5.82 -35.95
N PRO A 233 31.84 -5.19 -36.95
CA PRO A 233 32.10 -5.83 -38.22
C PRO A 233 33.30 -6.78 -38.13
N VAL A 234 33.07 -8.07 -38.39
CA VAL A 234 34.11 -9.10 -38.46
C VAL A 234 34.99 -8.86 -39.71
N LYS A 235 36.21 -8.36 -39.51
CA LYS A 235 37.24 -8.34 -40.57
C LYS A 235 37.76 -9.77 -40.82
N LYS A 236 37.47 -10.33 -42.00
CA LYS A 236 38.10 -11.56 -42.50
C LYS A 236 39.62 -11.37 -42.61
N ARG A 237 40.39 -12.19 -41.89
CA ARG A 237 41.86 -12.20 -41.92
C ARG A 237 42.33 -12.97 -43.16
N LYS A 238 43.06 -12.32 -44.08
CA LYS A 238 43.75 -12.97 -45.21
C LYS A 238 44.96 -13.73 -44.67
N THR A 239 45.06 -15.02 -44.96
CA THR A 239 46.25 -15.85 -44.75
C THR A 239 47.18 -15.74 -45.96
N THR A 240 48.40 -15.27 -45.73
CA THR A 240 49.51 -15.37 -46.70
C THR A 240 50.64 -16.14 -46.05
N ALA A 241 50.74 -17.44 -46.34
CA ALA A 241 51.91 -18.24 -46.00
C ALA A 241 52.98 -18.03 -47.08
N LYS A 242 54.03 -17.28 -46.74
CA LYS A 242 55.30 -17.25 -47.48
C LYS A 242 56.15 -18.42 -46.99
N GLY A 243 56.61 -19.25 -47.93
CA GLY A 243 57.57 -20.32 -47.67
C GLY A 243 58.96 -19.78 -47.33
N SER A 244 59.69 -20.54 -46.52
CA SER A 244 61.14 -20.43 -46.38
C SER A 244 61.77 -21.78 -46.67
N LYS A 245 62.67 -21.80 -47.66
CA LYS A 245 63.64 -22.85 -47.89
C LYS A 245 64.73 -22.79 -46.81
N ALA A 246 65.06 -23.94 -46.24
CA ALA A 246 66.42 -24.46 -46.07
C ALA A 246 66.29 -25.97 -45.90
#